data_AF-A0A2E0A240-F1
#
_entry.id   AF-A0A2E0A240-F1
#
_cell.length_a   1.000
_cell.length_b   1.000
_cell.length_c   1.000
_cell.angle_alpha   90.00
_cell.angle_beta   90.00
_cell.angle_gamma   90.00
#
_symmetry.space_group_name_H-M   'P 1'
#
loop_
_entity.id
_entity.type
_entity.pdbx_description
1 polymer ?
#
loop_
_entity_poly.entity_id
_entity_poly.type
_entity_poly.pdbx_seq_one_letter_code
_entity_poly.pdbx_strand_id
1 'polypeptide(L)'
;MMYLPTALFPLQRGSALIVSLVILTAITFLALISIQSSSVQLKMVNNSQKSEAVFQSALSELEAQFSESGKTSSAILDKLHEARYLVEIDPDTGEVVLDATSGEPTYQPVSLTRETSGRESITISARFTGRNTINATLNGDISAGVFQYLPFEFSVRSDLNSMFSSDQTLGISRLAPKS
;
A
#
# COMPACT_ATOMS: atom_id res chain seq x y z
N MET A 1 73.33 -51.36 -10.70
CA MET A 1 72.26 -50.68 -11.48
C MET A 1 71.34 -49.98 -10.48
N MET A 2 70.75 -48.85 -10.90
CA MET A 2 69.70 -48.06 -10.23
C MET A 2 70.13 -46.92 -9.29
N TYR A 3 69.95 -45.70 -9.82
CA TYR A 3 70.06 -44.38 -9.21
C TYR A 3 69.01 -44.19 -8.09
N LEU A 4 69.38 -43.55 -6.98
CA LEU A 4 68.42 -42.86 -6.10
C LEU A 4 68.78 -41.37 -6.07
N PRO A 5 67.84 -40.46 -6.36
CA PRO A 5 68.12 -39.04 -6.43
C PRO A 5 68.26 -38.45 -5.02
N THR A 6 69.18 -37.49 -4.92
CA THR A 6 69.40 -36.59 -3.79
C THR A 6 68.13 -35.80 -3.49
N ALA A 7 67.47 -36.13 -2.36
CA ALA A 7 66.44 -35.27 -1.78
C ALA A 7 67.11 -34.05 -1.13
N LEU A 8 67.45 -33.06 -1.95
CA LEU A 8 67.79 -31.72 -1.49
C LEU A 8 66.48 -31.03 -1.10
N PHE A 9 66.04 -31.14 0.16
CA PHE A 9 65.04 -30.23 0.73
C PHE A 9 65.75 -29.21 1.64
N PRO A 10 66.32 -28.13 1.09
CA PRO A 10 66.85 -27.07 1.92
C PRO A 10 65.69 -26.16 2.38
N LEU A 11 65.59 -25.97 3.70
CA LEU A 11 65.29 -24.68 4.33
C LEU A 11 64.20 -23.78 3.69
N GLN A 12 62.95 -24.24 3.55
CA GLN A 12 61.80 -23.41 3.11
C GLN A 12 60.67 -23.27 4.15
N ARG A 13 60.94 -23.55 5.43
CA ARG A 13 59.92 -23.44 6.50
C ARG A 13 59.42 -22.00 6.72
N GLY A 14 60.26 -20.99 6.53
CA GLY A 14 59.88 -19.58 6.69
C GLY A 14 58.94 -19.08 5.59
N SER A 15 59.18 -19.49 4.34
CA SER A 15 58.32 -19.13 3.19
C SER A 15 56.93 -19.75 3.30
N ALA A 16 56.82 -21.01 3.74
CA ALA A 16 55.53 -21.67 3.94
C ALA A 16 54.65 -20.98 5.00
N LEU A 17 55.26 -20.43 6.05
CA LEU A 17 54.54 -19.70 7.11
C LEU A 17 54.00 -18.35 6.59
N ILE A 18 54.80 -17.62 5.81
CA ILE A 18 54.38 -16.37 5.18
C ILE A 18 53.27 -16.62 4.16
N VAL A 19 53.42 -17.64 3.31
CA VAL A 19 52.41 -17.98 2.30
C VAL A 19 51.09 -18.42 2.95
N SER A 20 51.13 -19.24 4.00
CA SER A 20 49.92 -19.64 4.72
C SER A 20 49.24 -18.46 5.44
N LEU A 21 50.02 -17.52 6.01
CA LEU A 21 49.48 -16.29 6.57
C LEU A 21 48.80 -15.44 5.50
N VAL A 22 49.44 -15.23 4.35
CA VAL A 22 48.87 -14.45 3.24
C VAL A 22 47.59 -15.11 2.71
N ILE A 23 47.58 -16.42 2.52
CA ILE A 23 46.39 -17.16 2.09
C ILE A 23 45.27 -17.04 3.13
N LEU A 24 45.59 -17.19 4.42
CA LEU A 24 44.59 -17.06 5.48
C LEU A 24 43.99 -15.65 5.49
N THR A 25 44.83 -14.61 5.39
CA THR A 25 44.38 -13.20 5.35
C THR A 25 43.52 -12.92 4.12
N ALA A 26 43.88 -13.46 2.95
CA ALA A 26 43.09 -13.31 1.73
C ALA A 26 41.70 -13.96 1.89
N ILE A 27 41.63 -15.17 2.46
CA ILE A 27 40.38 -15.86 2.73
C ILE A 27 39.55 -15.09 3.78
N THR A 28 40.17 -14.54 4.82
CA THR A 28 39.45 -13.74 5.82
C THR A 28 38.86 -12.47 5.23
N PHE A 29 39.59 -11.76 4.36
CA PHE A 29 39.05 -10.59 3.66
C PHE A 29 37.88 -10.95 2.76
N LEU A 30 37.98 -12.05 2.00
CA LEU A 30 36.90 -12.52 1.14
C LEU A 30 35.65 -12.89 1.95
N ALA A 31 35.83 -13.54 3.10
CA ALA A 31 34.76 -13.86 4.04
C ALA A 31 34.09 -12.59 4.60
N LEU A 32 34.88 -11.57 5.00
CA LEU A 32 34.35 -10.30 5.51
C LEU A 32 33.51 -9.56 4.45
N ILE A 33 33.97 -9.52 3.20
CA ILE A 33 33.24 -8.91 2.09
C ILE A 33 31.90 -9.63 1.87
N SER A 34 31.89 -10.96 1.96
CA SER A 34 30.66 -11.77 1.84
C SER A 34 29.66 -11.53 2.99
N ILE A 35 30.14 -11.31 4.22
CA ILE A 35 29.28 -10.99 5.37
C ILE A 35 28.70 -9.57 5.26
N GLN A 36 29.50 -8.61 4.80
CA GLN A 36 29.06 -7.23 4.62
C GLN A 36 27.96 -7.13 3.55
N SER A 37 28.13 -7.80 2.41
CA SER A 37 27.09 -7.84 1.37
C SER A 37 25.81 -8.53 1.86
N SER A 38 25.94 -9.62 2.62
CA SER A 38 24.80 -10.31 3.25
C SER A 38 24.05 -9.40 4.23
N SER A 39 24.77 -8.60 5.02
CA SER A 39 24.16 -7.67 5.99
C SER A 39 23.36 -6.55 5.31
N VAL A 40 23.84 -6.06 4.16
CA VAL A 40 23.12 -5.06 3.37
C VAL A 40 21.91 -5.68 2.67
N GLN A 41 22.07 -6.87 2.09
CA GLN A 41 20.97 -7.61 1.47
C GLN A 41 19.84 -7.90 2.47
N LEU A 42 20.17 -8.31 3.70
CA LEU A 42 19.18 -8.52 4.75
C LEU A 42 18.41 -7.25 5.11
N LYS A 43 19.07 -6.08 5.14
CA LYS A 43 18.38 -4.80 5.35
C LYS A 43 17.44 -4.45 4.20
N MET A 44 17.86 -4.69 2.95
CA MET A 44 16.99 -4.48 1.78
C MET A 44 15.78 -5.41 1.82
N VAL A 45 15.98 -6.70 2.09
CA VAL A 45 14.90 -7.69 2.21
C VAL A 45 13.94 -7.29 3.33
N ASN A 46 14.44 -6.84 4.49
CA ASN A 46 13.58 -6.39 5.59
C ASN A 46 12.75 -5.15 5.19
N ASN A 47 13.35 -4.18 4.50
CA ASN A 47 12.61 -3.01 4.00
C ASN A 47 11.53 -3.42 2.99
N SER A 48 11.83 -4.34 2.08
CA SER A 48 10.84 -4.89 1.14
C SER A 48 9.71 -5.62 1.87
N GLN A 49 10.02 -6.44 2.88
CA GLN A 49 9.01 -7.12 3.69
C GLN A 49 8.08 -6.14 4.42
N LYS A 50 8.62 -5.04 4.97
CA LYS A 50 7.82 -3.99 5.60
C LYS A 50 6.92 -3.27 4.60
N SER A 51 7.45 -2.92 3.44
CA SER A 51 6.66 -2.31 2.36
C SER A 51 5.51 -3.22 1.93
N GLU A 52 5.77 -4.52 1.78
CA GLU A 52 4.76 -5.51 1.42
C GLU A 52 3.71 -5.67 2.53
N ALA A 53 4.13 -5.74 3.79
CA ALA A 53 3.20 -5.84 4.92
C ALA A 53 2.22 -4.66 4.97
N VAL A 54 2.70 -3.43 4.77
CA VAL A 54 1.85 -2.23 4.75
C VAL A 54 0.92 -2.22 3.55
N PHE A 55 1.39 -2.66 2.38
CA PHE A 55 0.55 -2.81 1.18
C PHE A 55 -0.57 -3.84 1.40
N GLN A 56 -0.23 -5.03 1.91
CA GLN A 56 -1.20 -6.10 2.19
C GLN A 56 -2.21 -5.67 3.26
N SER A 57 -1.77 -4.91 4.27
CA SER A 57 -2.62 -4.33 5.31
C SER A 57 -3.65 -3.35 4.70
N ALA A 58 -3.20 -2.42 3.85
CA ALA A 58 -4.10 -1.49 3.15
C ALA A 58 -5.08 -2.21 2.21
N LEU A 59 -4.59 -3.21 1.45
CA LEU A 59 -5.41 -3.98 0.52
C LEU A 59 -6.46 -4.82 1.25
N SER A 60 -6.07 -5.53 2.31
CA SER A 60 -6.99 -6.35 3.09
C SER A 60 -8.10 -5.53 3.73
N GLU A 61 -7.79 -4.32 4.20
CA GLU A 61 -8.81 -3.42 4.74
C GLU A 61 -9.71 -2.89 3.62
N LEU A 62 -9.15 -2.50 2.47
CA LEU A 62 -9.93 -2.07 1.31
C LEU A 62 -10.91 -3.17 0.85
N GLU A 63 -10.48 -4.43 0.79
CA GLU A 63 -11.33 -5.58 0.49
C GLU A 63 -12.42 -5.80 1.55
N ALA A 64 -12.11 -5.63 2.84
CA ALA A 64 -13.09 -5.72 3.91
C ALA A 64 -14.18 -4.65 3.77
N GLN A 65 -13.80 -3.41 3.49
CA GLN A 65 -14.74 -2.30 3.27
C GLN A 65 -15.58 -2.51 1.99
N PHE A 66 -14.96 -3.04 0.92
CA PHE A 66 -15.68 -3.44 -0.28
C PHE A 66 -16.73 -4.53 0.00
N SER A 67 -16.35 -5.57 0.74
CA SER A 67 -17.24 -6.67 1.13
C SER A 67 -18.40 -6.19 2.00
N GLU A 68 -18.11 -5.37 3.01
CA GLU A 68 -19.10 -4.85 3.96
C GLU A 68 -20.06 -3.85 3.30
N SER A 69 -19.58 -3.03 2.36
CA SER A 69 -20.44 -2.14 1.57
C SER A 69 -21.39 -2.90 0.62
N GLY A 70 -21.16 -4.19 0.37
CA GLY A 70 -22.08 -5.05 -0.39
C GLY A 70 -23.26 -5.58 0.42
N LYS A 71 -23.25 -5.42 1.75
CA LYS A 71 -24.32 -5.88 2.63
C LYS A 71 -25.43 -4.82 2.72
N THR A 72 -26.69 -5.25 2.63
CA THR A 72 -27.88 -4.38 2.55
C THR A 72 -28.11 -3.48 3.78
N SER A 73 -27.51 -3.80 4.92
CA SER A 73 -27.60 -3.03 6.17
C SER A 73 -26.23 -2.96 6.82
N SER A 74 -25.36 -2.11 6.30
CA SER A 74 -24.05 -1.84 6.88
C SER A 74 -23.91 -0.37 7.26
N ALA A 75 -23.17 -0.10 8.35
CA ALA A 75 -22.84 1.27 8.76
C ALA A 75 -22.07 2.04 7.66
N ILE A 76 -21.43 1.31 6.73
CA ILE A 76 -20.78 1.89 5.55
C ILE A 76 -21.80 2.46 4.58
N LEU A 77 -22.96 1.81 4.39
CA LEU A 77 -23.99 2.32 3.50
C LEU A 77 -24.52 3.68 3.97
N ASP A 78 -24.69 3.85 5.29
CA ASP A 78 -25.08 5.13 5.89
C ASP A 78 -24.00 6.20 5.66
N LYS A 79 -22.72 5.83 5.81
CA LYS A 79 -21.58 6.72 5.55
C LYS A 79 -21.45 7.09 4.06
N LEU A 80 -21.75 6.16 3.15
CA LEU A 80 -21.81 6.42 1.72
C LEU A 80 -22.96 7.37 1.36
N HIS A 81 -24.11 7.21 2.02
CA HIS A 81 -25.22 8.13 1.87
C HIS A 81 -24.86 9.53 2.34
N GLU A 82 -24.16 9.65 3.48
CA GLU A 82 -23.61 10.90 3.99
C GLU A 82 -22.62 11.54 3.00
N ALA A 83 -21.67 10.76 2.47
CA ALA A 83 -20.65 11.21 1.51
C ALA A 83 -21.24 11.80 0.22
N ARG A 84 -22.45 11.39 -0.18
CA ARG A 84 -23.16 11.94 -1.34
C ARG A 84 -23.54 13.42 -1.16
N TYR A 85 -23.83 13.87 0.06
CA TYR A 85 -24.30 15.23 0.30
C TYR A 85 -23.20 16.16 0.82
N LEU A 86 -22.04 15.62 1.15
CA LEU A 86 -20.90 16.39 1.63
C LEU A 86 -20.11 16.95 0.46
N VAL A 87 -20.52 18.13 0.02
CA VAL A 87 -19.83 18.90 -1.01
C VAL A 87 -18.62 19.62 -0.39
N GLU A 88 -17.52 19.68 -1.13
CA GLU A 88 -16.31 20.40 -0.76
C GLU A 88 -16.53 21.91 -0.95
N ILE A 89 -16.25 22.67 0.10
CA ILE A 89 -16.44 24.12 0.14
C ILE A 89 -15.06 24.74 0.35
N ASP A 90 -14.72 25.72 -0.48
CA ASP A 90 -13.47 26.46 -0.36
C ASP A 90 -13.51 27.30 0.94
N PRO A 91 -12.53 27.12 1.86
CA PRO A 91 -12.52 27.81 3.15
C PRO A 91 -12.35 29.32 3.05
N ASP A 92 -11.79 29.85 1.95
CA ASP A 92 -11.49 31.27 1.79
C ASP A 92 -12.63 32.04 1.11
N THR A 93 -13.39 31.38 0.23
CA THR A 93 -14.48 32.00 -0.53
C THR A 93 -15.87 31.56 -0.08
N GLY A 94 -15.98 30.42 0.61
CA GLY A 94 -17.26 29.82 0.99
C GLY A 94 -18.05 29.26 -0.19
N GLU A 95 -17.42 29.18 -1.37
CA GLU A 95 -18.04 28.65 -2.59
C GLU A 95 -17.83 27.14 -2.70
N VAL A 96 -18.74 26.47 -3.42
CA VAL A 96 -18.60 25.05 -3.73
C VAL A 96 -17.41 24.86 -4.68
N VAL A 97 -16.49 23.98 -4.30
CA VAL A 97 -15.36 23.60 -5.16
C VAL A 97 -15.91 22.80 -6.34
N LEU A 98 -15.80 23.37 -7.53
CA LEU A 98 -16.15 22.69 -8.78
C LEU A 98 -14.90 22.07 -9.38
N ASP A 99 -15.03 20.86 -9.91
CA ASP A 99 -13.99 20.24 -10.72
C ASP A 99 -13.81 21.05 -12.00
N ALA A 100 -12.58 21.52 -12.25
CA ALA A 100 -12.26 22.43 -13.35
C ALA A 100 -12.49 21.83 -14.75
N THR A 101 -12.59 20.50 -14.87
CA THR A 101 -12.77 19.79 -16.14
C THR A 101 -14.23 19.49 -16.42
N SER A 102 -15.00 19.11 -15.40
CA SER A 102 -16.39 18.69 -15.52
C SER A 102 -17.41 19.77 -15.13
N GLY A 103 -17.00 20.79 -14.36
CA GLY A 103 -17.89 21.81 -13.81
C GLY A 103 -18.82 21.27 -12.72
N GLU A 104 -18.59 20.04 -12.24
CA GLU A 104 -19.40 19.36 -11.22
C GLU A 104 -18.84 19.61 -9.81
N PRO A 105 -19.68 19.57 -8.76
CA PRO A 105 -19.22 19.71 -7.39
C PRO A 105 -18.26 18.59 -6.98
N THR A 106 -17.18 18.98 -6.32
CA THR A 106 -16.22 18.11 -5.64
C THR A 106 -16.81 17.73 -4.28
N TYR A 107 -16.62 16.49 -3.83
CA TYR A 107 -17.19 15.99 -2.58
C TYR A 107 -16.09 15.67 -1.56
N GLN A 108 -16.38 15.92 -0.28
CA GLN A 108 -15.46 15.64 0.81
C GLN A 108 -15.42 14.14 1.14
N PRO A 109 -14.24 13.62 1.50
CA PRO A 109 -14.12 12.25 1.99
C PRO A 109 -14.76 12.10 3.37
N VAL A 110 -15.53 11.03 3.56
CA VAL A 110 -16.11 10.61 4.85
C VAL A 110 -15.29 9.48 5.44
N SER A 111 -14.91 9.61 6.70
CA SER A 111 -14.19 8.55 7.41
C SER A 111 -15.11 7.34 7.64
N LEU A 112 -14.66 6.17 7.19
CA LEU A 112 -15.32 4.90 7.48
C LEU A 112 -14.70 4.35 8.77
N THR A 113 -15.51 4.26 9.84
CA THR A 113 -14.99 3.95 11.17
C THR A 113 -14.35 2.56 11.25
N ARG A 114 -13.01 2.53 11.32
CA ARG A 114 -12.22 1.53 12.06
C ARG A 114 -10.81 2.08 12.26
N GLU A 115 -10.59 2.85 13.34
CA GLU A 115 -9.23 3.12 13.79
C GLU A 115 -8.67 1.88 14.48
N THR A 116 -7.76 1.20 13.80
CA THR A 116 -7.10 0.03 14.35
C THR A 116 -6.04 0.49 15.36
N SER A 117 -6.18 0.10 16.62
CA SER A 117 -5.17 0.36 17.65
C SER A 117 -4.03 -0.65 17.51
N GLY A 118 -2.84 -0.17 17.15
CA GLY A 118 -1.63 -0.96 16.92
C GLY A 118 -0.41 -0.10 16.60
N ARG A 119 0.71 -0.72 16.17
CA ARG A 119 1.92 -0.01 15.66
C ARG A 119 1.71 0.57 14.26
N GLU A 120 0.61 0.24 13.60
CA GLU A 120 0.20 0.68 12.27
C GLU A 120 -1.07 1.51 12.38
N SER A 121 -1.09 2.68 11.74
CA SER A 121 -2.26 3.55 11.65
C SER A 121 -2.94 3.33 10.30
N ILE A 122 -4.20 2.91 10.31
CA ILE A 122 -4.99 2.70 9.09
C ILE A 122 -6.09 3.75 9.05
N THR A 123 -6.06 4.61 8.03
CA THR A 123 -7.09 5.62 7.76
C THR A 123 -7.92 5.18 6.57
N ILE A 124 -9.24 5.23 6.70
CA ILE A 124 -10.18 4.78 5.67
C ILE A 124 -11.16 5.91 5.39
N SER A 125 -11.32 6.24 4.11
CA SER A 125 -12.28 7.24 3.68
C SER A 125 -13.05 6.83 2.45
N ALA A 126 -14.27 7.34 2.31
CA ALA A 126 -15.09 7.19 1.12
C ALA A 126 -15.47 8.56 0.55
N ARG A 127 -15.38 8.74 -0.76
CA ARG A 127 -15.75 9.96 -1.45
C ARG A 127 -16.74 9.65 -2.57
N PHE A 128 -17.76 10.49 -2.75
CA PHE A 128 -18.63 10.41 -3.91
C PHE A 128 -17.95 11.09 -5.11
N THR A 129 -17.92 10.43 -6.26
CA THR A 129 -17.23 10.92 -7.48
C THR A 129 -18.19 11.13 -8.64
N GLY A 130 -19.50 10.98 -8.40
CA GLY A 130 -20.52 11.04 -9.41
C GLY A 130 -21.23 12.38 -9.51
N ARG A 131 -22.11 12.47 -10.50
CA ARG A 131 -23.08 13.56 -10.58
C ARG A 131 -24.31 13.23 -9.75
N ASN A 132 -24.68 14.17 -8.88
CA ASN A 132 -25.90 14.06 -8.11
C ASN A 132 -27.09 14.56 -8.94
N THR A 133 -27.70 13.71 -9.77
CA THR A 133 -28.93 14.08 -10.46
C THR A 133 -30.13 13.90 -9.53
N ILE A 134 -30.72 15.02 -9.10
CA ILE A 134 -31.97 15.08 -8.33
C ILE A 134 -33.10 15.24 -9.35
N ASN A 135 -33.77 14.15 -9.73
CA ASN A 135 -34.97 14.18 -10.56
C ASN A 135 -35.86 13.00 -10.14
N ALA A 136 -36.37 13.02 -8.90
CA ALA A 136 -37.46 12.16 -8.45
C ALA A 136 -38.78 12.67 -9.01
N THR A 137 -39.15 12.16 -10.18
CA THR A 137 -40.56 12.04 -10.53
C THR A 137 -40.93 10.57 -10.36
N LEU A 138 -41.61 10.23 -9.26
CA LEU A 138 -42.21 8.91 -9.00
C LEU A 138 -43.46 8.65 -9.88
N ASN A 139 -43.60 9.37 -10.99
CA ASN A 139 -44.69 9.21 -11.94
C ASN A 139 -44.17 8.50 -13.20
N GLY A 140 -44.45 7.21 -13.31
CA GLY A 140 -44.30 6.50 -14.57
C GLY A 140 -44.10 5.01 -14.35
N ASP A 141 -45.04 4.22 -14.88
CA ASP A 141 -44.88 2.79 -15.09
C ASP A 141 -43.53 2.48 -15.76
N ILE A 142 -42.97 1.32 -15.39
CA ILE A 142 -41.82 0.61 -15.98
C ILE A 142 -40.45 0.82 -15.29
N SER A 143 -40.05 -0.28 -14.62
CA SER A 143 -38.75 -0.79 -14.13
C SER A 143 -37.40 -0.18 -14.58
N ALA A 144 -37.31 0.59 -15.67
CA ALA A 144 -36.03 0.98 -16.28
C ALA A 144 -35.49 2.37 -15.86
N GLY A 145 -36.29 3.21 -15.19
CA GLY A 145 -35.92 4.60 -14.89
C GLY A 145 -35.77 4.95 -13.40
N VAL A 146 -36.09 4.01 -12.50
CA VAL A 146 -36.24 4.27 -11.06
C VAL A 146 -34.92 4.11 -10.29
N PHE A 147 -33.88 3.52 -10.89
CA PHE A 147 -32.60 3.28 -10.23
C PHE A 147 -31.43 3.88 -11.02
N GLN A 148 -30.41 4.37 -10.31
CA GLN A 148 -29.18 4.91 -10.86
C GLN A 148 -27.96 4.30 -10.15
N TYR A 149 -26.86 4.15 -10.88
CA TYR A 149 -25.58 3.76 -10.29
C TYR A 149 -24.88 5.01 -9.75
N LEU A 150 -24.63 5.02 -8.44
CA LEU A 150 -23.86 6.04 -7.75
C LEU A 150 -22.40 5.57 -7.61
N PRO A 151 -21.43 6.27 -8.23
CA PRO A 151 -20.02 5.93 -8.10
C PRO A 151 -19.43 6.53 -6.81
N PHE A 152 -18.67 5.72 -6.09
CA PHE A 152 -17.91 6.11 -4.90
C PHE A 152 -16.47 5.65 -5.06
N GLU A 153 -15.56 6.33 -4.38
CA GLU A 153 -14.17 5.95 -4.26
C GLU A 153 -13.86 5.66 -2.79
N PHE A 154 -13.33 4.48 -2.51
CA PHE A 154 -12.73 4.16 -1.24
C PHE A 154 -11.23 4.44 -1.30
N SER A 155 -10.70 5.03 -0.24
CA SER A 155 -9.28 5.27 -0.06
C SER A 155 -8.87 4.69 1.28
N VAL A 156 -7.83 3.87 1.28
CA VAL A 156 -7.22 3.29 2.48
C VAL A 156 -5.77 3.68 2.50
N ARG A 157 -5.36 4.31 3.59
CA ARG A 157 -3.97 4.63 3.89
C ARG A 157 -3.53 3.82 5.09
N SER A 158 -2.49 3.00 4.92
CA SER A 158 -1.82 2.29 6.02
C SER A 158 -0.44 2.90 6.25
N ASP A 159 -0.15 3.30 7.47
CA ASP A 159 1.11 3.90 7.90
C ASP A 159 1.73 3.08 9.03
N LEU A 160 2.88 2.44 8.77
CA LEU A 160 3.67 1.77 9.81
C LEU A 160 4.62 2.75 10.52
N ASN A 161 5.22 3.66 9.75
CA ASN A 161 6.03 4.78 10.21
C ASN A 161 6.18 5.79 9.07
N SER A 162 6.91 6.90 9.29
CA SER A 162 7.14 7.92 8.27
C SER A 162 7.90 7.46 7.01
N MET A 163 8.41 6.22 6.99
CA MET A 163 9.17 5.66 5.86
C MET A 163 8.41 4.57 5.10
N PHE A 164 7.41 3.96 5.72
CA PHE A 164 6.62 2.86 5.14
C PHE A 164 5.14 3.19 5.27
N SER A 165 4.57 3.63 4.15
CA SER A 165 3.16 3.92 3.98
C SER A 165 2.64 3.32 2.68
N SER A 166 1.36 2.96 2.63
CA SER A 166 0.68 2.53 1.41
C SER A 166 -0.68 3.20 1.30
N ASP A 167 -0.94 3.80 0.14
CA ASP A 167 -2.23 4.38 -0.23
C ASP A 167 -2.85 3.51 -1.32
N GLN A 168 -4.01 2.95 -1.04
CA GLN A 168 -4.78 2.15 -1.98
C GLN A 168 -6.14 2.80 -2.22
N THR A 169 -6.58 2.84 -3.47
CA THR A 169 -7.89 3.37 -3.83
C THR A 169 -8.68 2.38 -4.68
N LEU A 170 -9.99 2.36 -4.49
CA LEU A 170 -10.91 1.52 -5.24
C LEU A 170 -12.18 2.29 -5.59
N GLY A 171 -12.48 2.35 -6.89
CA GLY A 171 -13.76 2.82 -7.39
C GLY A 171 -14.82 1.74 -7.29
N ILE A 172 -15.96 2.07 -6.72
CA ILE A 172 -17.14 1.20 -6.63
C ILE A 172 -18.37 1.92 -7.17
N SER A 173 -19.36 1.18 -7.62
CA SER A 173 -20.67 1.74 -7.97
C SER A 173 -21.79 1.01 -7.24
N ARG A 174 -22.78 1.75 -6.75
CA ARG A 174 -23.91 1.20 -6.01
C ARG A 174 -25.22 1.60 -6.68
N LEU A 175 -26.11 0.62 -6.86
CA LEU A 175 -27.44 0.88 -7.36
C LEU A 175 -28.27 1.50 -6.24
N ALA A 176 -28.78 2.71 -6.47
CA ALA A 176 -29.68 3.39 -5.56
C ALA A 176 -30.91 3.87 -6.34
N PRO A 177 -32.07 4.03 -5.67
CA PRO A 177 -33.19 4.71 -6.30
C PRO A 177 -32.78 6.09 -6.79
N LYS A 178 -33.25 6.45 -7.97
CA LYS A 178 -33.10 7.78 -8.54
C LYS A 178 -33.99 8.72 -7.72
N SER A 179 -33.36 9.52 -6.86
CA SER A 179 -34.00 10.58 -6.07
C SER A 179 -34.20 11.86 -6.86
#